data_AF-A0A4Q6BWJ8-F1
#
_entry.id   AF-A0A4Q6BWJ8-F1
#
_cell.length_a   1.000
_cell.length_b   1.000
_cell.length_c   1.000
_cell.angle_alpha   90.00
_cell.angle_beta   90.00
_cell.angle_gamma   90.00
#
_symmetry.space_group_name_H-M   'P 1'
#
loop_
_entity.id
_entity.type
_entity.pdbx_description
1 polymer ?
#
loop_
_entity_poly.entity_id
_entity_poly.type
_entity_poly.pdbx_seq_one_letter_code
_entity_poly.pdbx_strand_id
1 'polypeptide(L)'
;MTGPAPSPGESLELDVIGMTCGACVRRVEKALAKVEGVSEATVNLVTNRATIQHDGRTDAVALAGAIRAAGYEVPVVEPPPLPQSTSSEAEAGPARSALEQAEDSERSRARRDLVVAAVLTAPLLVVAMSHGALAGLDGPEGRWLQFALATPVVFGPGRRFFRLAWQAARHGASDMNTLVALGTGAAWGYSAVALGFPALFPHGTHGALPHLYFEAAAAVVAFVLLGKWIEVGARGHLSDAVRGLVALQPKWAHRIRSEDGREAEEDVPVERLKSGERIRIRPGERMPTDGRVIEGSTTVDESTLTGESMPVDKHVGDSISGGTLNQVGSVVVEVTQIGSESALGRVVAAVEAAQGSRAPIARLADRVSGIFVPVVLGLAVLTFLGWMVAGADVALALERMVSVLVIACPCALGLATPAAIAVGTGRAAQLGVLFKGGGALEAASRVDTVFLDKTGTLTAGHPIVTDVVPGAGVDDTELLRLVASVEAASEHPLGRALIADATQRGIPLSTVEGFQASLGRGVEGIVGGQRVKVGTAAWLGI
;
A
#
# COMPACT_ATOMS: atom_id res chain seq x y z
N MET A 1 14.03 -12.48 42.64
CA MET A 1 13.47 -13.56 41.80
C MET A 1 12.90 -12.91 40.55
N THR A 2 13.74 -12.73 39.55
CA THR A 2 13.36 -12.23 38.22
C THR A 2 12.67 -13.37 37.49
N GLY A 3 11.37 -13.24 37.25
CA GLY A 3 10.62 -14.20 36.44
C GLY A 3 11.21 -14.31 35.03
N PRO A 4 11.06 -15.47 34.36
CA PRO A 4 11.59 -15.67 33.02
C PRO A 4 10.94 -14.68 32.05
N ALA A 5 11.73 -14.18 31.09
CA ALA A 5 11.24 -13.37 29.98
C ALA A 5 10.15 -14.14 29.21
N PRO A 6 9.09 -13.47 28.70
CA PRO A 6 8.07 -14.14 27.89
C PRO A 6 8.73 -14.77 26.65
N SER A 7 8.37 -16.02 26.36
CA SER A 7 8.70 -16.72 25.13
C SER A 7 8.30 -15.89 23.89
N PRO A 8 9.02 -15.98 22.77
CA PRO A 8 8.70 -15.22 21.57
C PRO A 8 7.27 -15.59 21.13
N GLY A 9 6.39 -14.60 21.06
CA GLY A 9 5.03 -14.78 20.56
C GLY A 9 5.07 -15.26 19.11
N GLU A 10 4.09 -16.07 18.72
CA GLU A 10 3.88 -16.40 17.32
C GLU A 10 3.22 -15.22 16.62
N SER A 11 3.65 -14.95 15.39
CA SER A 11 3.11 -13.88 14.55
C SER A 11 2.19 -14.49 13.49
N LEU A 12 0.94 -14.06 13.48
CA LEU A 12 -0.04 -14.42 12.47
C LEU A 12 -0.39 -13.21 11.61
N GLU A 13 -0.49 -13.43 10.30
CA GLU A 13 -0.94 -12.42 9.35
C GLU A 13 -2.33 -12.76 8.80
N LEU A 14 -3.23 -11.78 8.81
CA LEU A 14 -4.57 -11.91 8.25
C LEU A 14 -4.86 -10.73 7.31
N ASP A 15 -5.33 -11.03 6.11
CA ASP A 15 -5.84 -10.00 5.22
C ASP A 15 -7.21 -9.48 5.72
N VAL A 16 -7.43 -8.17 5.61
CA VAL A 16 -8.61 -7.46 6.10
C VAL A 16 -9.19 -6.58 5.01
N ILE A 17 -10.36 -6.94 4.50
CA ILE A 17 -11.04 -6.25 3.42
C ILE A 17 -12.09 -5.27 3.97
N GLY A 18 -12.22 -4.11 3.32
CA GLY A 18 -13.24 -3.10 3.60
C GLY A 18 -12.80 -1.97 4.54
N MET A 19 -11.51 -1.89 4.86
CA MET A 19 -10.95 -0.76 5.60
C MET A 19 -10.80 0.45 4.70
N THR A 20 -11.45 1.56 5.05
CA THR A 20 -11.53 2.75 4.19
C THR A 20 -10.92 4.00 4.80
N CYS A 21 -10.39 3.96 6.03
CA CYS A 21 -9.74 5.11 6.65
C CYS A 21 -8.94 4.71 7.88
N GLY A 22 -8.19 5.66 8.45
CA GLY A 22 -7.46 5.45 9.72
C GLY A 22 -8.37 5.11 10.91
N ALA A 23 -9.65 5.49 10.91
CA ALA A 23 -10.60 5.03 11.92
C ALA A 23 -10.94 3.54 11.79
N CYS A 24 -10.92 2.99 10.57
CA CYS A 24 -11.12 1.55 10.35
C CYS A 24 -9.96 0.75 10.95
N VAL A 25 -8.72 1.17 10.68
CA VAL A 25 -7.50 0.58 11.23
C VAL A 25 -7.57 0.49 12.76
N ARG A 26 -7.81 1.63 13.44
CA ARG A 26 -7.90 1.68 14.91
C ARG A 26 -8.99 0.78 15.47
N ARG A 27 -10.08 0.59 14.72
CA ARG A 27 -11.19 -0.27 15.12
C ARG A 27 -10.78 -1.74 15.08
N VAL A 28 -10.09 -2.15 14.02
CA VAL A 28 -9.56 -3.51 13.86
C VAL A 28 -8.49 -3.79 14.92
N GLU A 29 -7.52 -2.87 15.11
CA GLU A 29 -6.49 -3.00 16.16
C GLU A 29 -7.11 -3.14 17.55
N LYS A 30 -8.08 -2.28 17.90
CA LYS A 30 -8.80 -2.38 19.19
C LYS A 30 -9.64 -3.64 19.34
N ALA A 31 -10.17 -4.18 18.25
CA ALA A 31 -10.93 -5.42 18.28
C ALA A 31 -10.01 -6.61 18.51
N LEU A 32 -8.87 -6.66 17.81
CA LEU A 32 -7.85 -7.69 17.95
C LEU A 32 -7.18 -7.66 19.33
N ALA A 33 -6.86 -6.47 19.85
CA ALA A 33 -6.27 -6.32 21.18
C ALA A 33 -7.20 -6.73 22.35
N LYS A 34 -8.49 -6.96 22.08
CA LYS A 34 -9.45 -7.48 23.06
C LYS A 34 -9.57 -9.00 23.04
N VAL A 35 -8.97 -9.67 22.05
CA VAL A 35 -8.96 -11.12 21.95
C VAL A 35 -7.94 -11.67 22.96
N GLU A 36 -8.35 -12.66 23.73
CA GLU A 36 -7.50 -13.30 24.73
C GLU A 36 -6.30 -13.99 24.06
N GLY A 37 -5.10 -13.77 24.60
CA GLY A 37 -3.85 -14.29 24.05
C GLY A 37 -3.16 -13.38 23.03
N VAL A 38 -3.78 -12.26 22.61
CA VAL A 38 -3.12 -11.25 21.75
C VAL A 38 -2.29 -10.29 22.60
N SER A 39 -0.99 -10.21 22.32
CA SER A 39 -0.06 -9.29 22.97
C SER A 39 0.05 -7.95 22.23
N GLU A 40 0.05 -8.00 20.90
CA GLU A 40 0.13 -6.82 20.04
C GLU A 40 -0.61 -7.07 18.73
N ALA A 41 -1.30 -6.05 18.20
CA ALA A 41 -1.95 -6.12 16.90
C ALA A 41 -1.73 -4.80 16.15
N THR A 42 -1.11 -4.90 14.97
CA THR A 42 -0.84 -3.75 14.10
C THR A 42 -1.54 -3.98 12.76
N VAL A 43 -2.22 -2.95 12.26
CA VAL A 43 -2.97 -3.06 11.00
C VAL A 43 -2.43 -2.07 9.98
N ASN A 44 -2.04 -2.59 8.83
CA ASN A 44 -1.56 -1.80 7.72
C ASN A 44 -2.69 -1.59 6.70
N LEU A 45 -3.14 -0.34 6.58
CA LEU A 45 -4.20 0.06 5.65
C LEU A 45 -3.77 -0.07 4.18
N VAL A 46 -2.48 0.07 3.89
CA VAL A 46 -1.94 0.03 2.53
C VAL A 46 -1.96 -1.40 1.99
N THR A 47 -1.50 -2.35 2.80
CA THR A 47 -1.45 -3.76 2.42
C THR A 47 -2.75 -4.51 2.73
N ASN A 48 -3.74 -3.84 3.35
CA ASN A 48 -4.95 -4.46 3.87
C ASN A 48 -4.64 -5.67 4.76
N ARG A 49 -3.60 -5.59 5.58
CA ARG A 49 -3.12 -6.73 6.38
C ARG A 49 -3.02 -6.37 7.85
N ALA A 50 -3.47 -7.29 8.70
CA ALA A 50 -3.29 -7.25 10.14
C ALA A 50 -2.17 -8.22 10.52
N THR A 51 -1.17 -7.72 11.24
CA THR A 51 -0.10 -8.51 11.85
C THR A 51 -0.40 -8.62 13.35
N ILE A 52 -0.56 -9.84 13.84
CA ILE A 52 -0.98 -10.13 15.21
C ILE A 52 0.11 -10.95 15.90
N GLN A 53 0.62 -10.43 17.01
CA GLN A 53 1.44 -11.21 17.94
C GLN A 53 0.53 -11.86 18.98
N HIS A 54 0.61 -13.18 19.10
CA HIS A 54 -0.22 -13.95 20.03
C HIS A 54 0.59 -15.03 20.77
N ASP A 55 -0.02 -15.59 21.81
CA ASP A 55 0.58 -16.58 22.71
C ASP A 55 0.70 -18.01 22.12
N GLY A 56 0.49 -18.18 20.82
CA GLY A 56 0.46 -19.48 20.13
C GLY A 56 -0.78 -20.34 20.40
N ARG A 57 -1.72 -19.90 21.25
CA ARG A 57 -2.95 -20.65 21.61
C ARG A 57 -4.22 -20.01 21.03
N THR A 58 -4.15 -18.75 20.61
CA THR A 58 -5.25 -18.05 19.95
C THR A 58 -5.53 -18.62 18.55
N ASP A 59 -6.77 -19.05 18.31
CA ASP A 59 -7.21 -19.59 17.01
C ASP A 59 -7.40 -18.47 15.96
N ALA A 60 -6.90 -18.69 14.74
CA ALA A 60 -7.11 -17.83 13.58
C ALA A 60 -8.60 -17.58 13.30
N VAL A 61 -9.48 -18.53 13.62
CA VAL A 61 -10.94 -18.37 13.51
C VAL A 61 -11.47 -17.31 14.49
N ALA A 62 -10.94 -17.27 15.72
CA ALA A 62 -11.34 -16.28 16.73
C ALA A 62 -10.88 -14.86 16.33
N LEU A 63 -9.66 -14.73 15.80
CA LEU A 63 -9.12 -13.47 15.28
C LEU A 63 -9.93 -12.98 14.07
N ALA A 64 -10.22 -13.85 13.10
CA ALA A 64 -11.09 -13.54 11.98
C ALA A 64 -12.52 -13.17 12.43
N GLY A 65 -13.03 -13.83 13.47
CA GLY A 65 -14.31 -13.51 14.11
C GLY A 65 -14.34 -12.10 14.70
N ALA A 66 -13.26 -11.69 15.39
CA ALA A 66 -13.13 -10.34 15.94
C ALA A 66 -13.11 -9.26 14.84
N ILE A 67 -12.40 -9.51 13.73
CA ILE A 67 -12.35 -8.63 12.56
C ILE A 67 -13.75 -8.50 11.92
N ARG A 68 -14.48 -9.61 11.76
CA ARG A 68 -15.86 -9.62 11.26
C ARG A 68 -16.83 -8.90 12.19
N ALA A 69 -16.69 -9.08 13.50
CA ALA A 69 -17.48 -8.38 14.50
C ALA A 69 -17.23 -6.85 14.47
N ALA A 70 -16.00 -6.44 14.17
CA ALA A 70 -15.63 -5.04 13.93
C ALA A 70 -16.19 -4.47 12.60
N GLY A 71 -16.72 -5.33 11.73
CA GLY A 71 -17.43 -4.96 10.50
C GLY A 71 -16.63 -5.11 9.20
N TYR A 72 -15.57 -5.92 9.21
CA TYR A 72 -14.65 -6.13 8.06
C TYR A 72 -14.61 -7.59 7.60
N GLU A 73 -14.10 -7.84 6.41
CA GLU A 73 -14.04 -9.18 5.81
C GLU A 73 -12.62 -9.75 5.89
N VAL A 74 -12.48 -11.07 6.00
CA VAL A 74 -11.18 -11.79 6.03
C VAL A 74 -11.27 -12.94 5.01
N PRO A 75 -10.52 -12.89 3.90
CA PRO A 75 -10.51 -13.95 2.88
C PRO A 75 -9.80 -15.22 3.40
N VAL A 76 -10.21 -16.37 2.88
CA VAL A 76 -9.63 -17.69 3.22
C VAL A 76 -8.44 -17.94 2.28
N VAL A 77 -7.25 -18.21 2.83
CA VAL A 77 -6.03 -18.49 2.04
C VAL A 77 -5.98 -19.98 1.71
N GLU A 78 -6.04 -20.34 0.43
CA GLU A 78 -5.81 -21.70 -0.08
C GLU A 78 -4.42 -21.78 -0.76
N PRO A 79 -3.61 -22.86 -0.58
CA PRO A 79 -2.27 -22.95 -1.16
C PRO A 79 -2.29 -23.12 -2.70
N PRO A 80 -1.30 -22.59 -3.45
CA PRO A 80 -1.27 -22.71 -4.92
C PRO A 80 -0.95 -24.14 -5.40
N PRO A 81 -1.54 -24.59 -6.54
CA PRO A 81 -1.18 -25.87 -7.17
C PRO A 81 0.14 -25.80 -7.97
N LEU A 82 0.78 -26.98 -8.17
CA LEU A 82 2.04 -27.19 -8.90
C LEU A 82 1.90 -26.87 -10.41
N PRO A 83 2.86 -26.18 -11.05
CA PRO A 83 2.86 -25.94 -12.50
C PRO A 83 3.43 -27.14 -13.24
N GLN A 84 2.75 -27.55 -14.30
CA GLN A 84 3.30 -28.42 -15.33
C GLN A 84 4.06 -27.54 -16.33
N SER A 85 5.28 -27.96 -16.68
CA SER A 85 6.23 -27.23 -17.52
C SER A 85 5.61 -26.70 -18.82
N THR A 86 5.62 -25.38 -19.02
CA THR A 86 6.26 -24.66 -20.16
C THR A 86 5.88 -23.17 -20.13
N SER A 87 6.86 -22.31 -20.46
CA SER A 87 6.78 -20.85 -20.68
C SER A 87 6.32 -19.96 -19.50
N SER A 88 7.33 -19.45 -18.80
CA SER A 88 7.55 -18.05 -18.40
C SER A 88 6.46 -17.03 -18.79
N GLU A 89 6.05 -16.23 -17.80
CA GLU A 89 5.37 -14.90 -17.83
C GLU A 89 3.89 -14.77 -17.41
N ALA A 90 3.09 -15.83 -17.27
CA ALA A 90 1.63 -15.64 -17.02
C ALA A 90 1.14 -15.83 -15.57
N GLU A 91 1.89 -16.43 -14.65
CA GLU A 91 1.33 -16.95 -13.39
C GLU A 91 1.57 -16.08 -12.14
N ALA A 92 1.37 -14.77 -12.28
CA ALA A 92 1.17 -13.87 -11.15
C ALA A 92 -0.34 -13.68 -10.80
N GLY A 93 -1.23 -14.47 -11.40
CA GLY A 93 -2.65 -14.15 -11.60
C GLY A 93 -3.69 -14.42 -10.49
N PRO A 94 -3.58 -15.36 -9.52
CA PRO A 94 -4.75 -15.66 -8.68
C PRO A 94 -4.95 -14.67 -7.52
N ALA A 95 -3.92 -14.37 -6.72
CA ALA A 95 -4.05 -13.46 -5.56
C ALA A 95 -4.01 -11.97 -5.96
N ARG A 96 -3.26 -11.63 -7.03
CA ARG A 96 -3.19 -10.27 -7.56
C ARG A 96 -4.54 -9.83 -8.16
N SER A 97 -5.24 -10.74 -8.82
CA SER A 97 -6.56 -10.44 -9.40
C SER A 97 -7.64 -10.21 -8.33
N ALA A 98 -7.59 -10.89 -7.19
CA ALA A 98 -8.60 -10.71 -6.13
C ALA A 98 -8.54 -9.33 -5.45
N LEU A 99 -7.33 -8.80 -5.19
CA LEU A 99 -7.14 -7.48 -4.59
C LEU A 99 -7.45 -6.34 -5.58
N GLU A 100 -7.00 -6.46 -6.83
CA GLU A 100 -7.31 -5.48 -7.89
C GLU A 100 -8.82 -5.47 -8.19
N GLN A 101 -9.46 -6.64 -8.26
CA GLN A 101 -10.92 -6.76 -8.38
C GLN A 101 -11.64 -6.16 -7.17
N ALA A 102 -11.11 -6.31 -5.96
CA ALA A 102 -11.69 -5.70 -4.76
C ALA A 102 -11.63 -4.16 -4.83
N GLU A 103 -10.47 -3.59 -5.20
CA GLU A 103 -10.28 -2.14 -5.37
C GLU A 103 -11.19 -1.55 -6.47
N ASP A 104 -11.29 -2.22 -7.62
CA ASP A 104 -12.19 -1.80 -8.71
C ASP A 104 -13.67 -1.93 -8.32
N SER A 105 -14.03 -2.98 -7.60
CA SER A 105 -15.38 -3.15 -7.06
C SER A 105 -15.73 -2.08 -6.02
N GLU A 106 -14.75 -1.57 -5.29
CA GLU A 106 -14.93 -0.50 -4.31
C GLU A 106 -15.10 0.86 -5.01
N ARG A 107 -14.25 1.15 -6.00
CA ARG A 107 -14.33 2.37 -6.80
C ARG A 107 -15.65 2.48 -7.56
N SER A 108 -16.10 1.37 -8.15
CA SER A 108 -17.39 1.30 -8.85
C SER A 108 -18.58 1.47 -7.90
N ARG A 109 -18.54 0.86 -6.70
CA ARG A 109 -19.54 1.08 -5.65
C ARG A 109 -19.59 2.54 -5.20
N ALA A 110 -18.45 3.15 -4.89
CA ALA A 110 -18.38 4.55 -4.49
C ALA A 110 -18.94 5.49 -5.56
N ARG A 111 -18.61 5.25 -6.84
CA ARG A 111 -19.15 6.00 -7.98
C ARG A 111 -20.65 5.83 -8.11
N ARG A 112 -21.17 4.59 -8.05
CA ARG A 112 -22.60 4.32 -8.19
C ARG A 112 -23.39 5.02 -7.09
N ASP A 113 -22.94 4.91 -5.85
CA ASP A 113 -23.60 5.52 -4.71
C ASP A 113 -23.63 7.05 -4.78
N LEU A 114 -22.53 7.66 -5.23
CA LEU A 114 -22.47 9.10 -5.49
C LEU A 114 -23.44 9.50 -6.61
N VAL A 115 -23.46 8.77 -7.73
CA VAL A 115 -24.36 9.07 -8.86
C VAL A 115 -25.82 9.00 -8.42
N VAL A 116 -26.21 7.94 -7.71
CA VAL A 116 -27.58 7.80 -7.17
C VAL A 116 -27.91 8.95 -6.23
N ALA A 117 -27.02 9.29 -5.29
CA ALA A 117 -27.23 10.40 -4.38
C ALA A 117 -27.34 11.74 -5.10
N ALA A 118 -26.45 12.03 -6.05
CA ALA A 118 -26.42 13.29 -6.78
C ALA A 118 -27.64 13.47 -7.70
N VAL A 119 -28.04 12.42 -8.43
CA VAL A 119 -29.19 12.46 -9.36
C VAL A 119 -30.50 12.71 -8.63
N LEU A 120 -30.67 12.18 -7.41
CA LEU A 120 -31.87 12.39 -6.60
C LEU A 120 -31.82 13.70 -5.80
N THR A 121 -30.64 14.10 -5.35
CA THR A 121 -30.45 15.32 -4.54
C THR A 121 -30.51 16.59 -5.39
N ALA A 122 -30.03 16.57 -6.63
CA ALA A 122 -30.07 17.74 -7.52
C ALA A 122 -31.50 18.29 -7.76
N PRO A 123 -32.49 17.49 -8.20
CA PRO A 123 -33.86 17.98 -8.37
C PRO A 123 -34.50 18.35 -7.03
N LEU A 124 -34.16 17.65 -5.95
CA LEU A 124 -34.61 17.98 -4.59
C LEU A 124 -34.14 19.38 -4.17
N LEU A 125 -32.87 19.72 -4.43
CA LEU A 125 -32.34 21.06 -4.17
C LEU A 125 -33.03 22.12 -5.03
N VAL A 126 -33.29 21.83 -6.31
CA VAL A 126 -34.03 22.76 -7.18
C VAL A 126 -35.43 23.03 -6.64
N VAL A 127 -36.15 21.99 -6.20
CA VAL A 127 -37.48 22.11 -5.59
C VAL A 127 -37.40 22.94 -4.30
N ALA A 128 -36.50 22.57 -3.38
CA ALA A 128 -36.39 23.23 -2.08
C ALA A 128 -35.89 24.69 -2.16
N MET A 129 -35.05 25.02 -3.14
CA MET A 129 -34.52 26.37 -3.35
C MET A 129 -35.39 27.24 -4.27
N SER A 130 -36.45 26.71 -4.86
CA SER A 130 -37.28 27.46 -5.81
C SER A 130 -38.07 28.60 -5.16
N HIS A 131 -38.32 28.56 -3.84
CA HIS A 131 -39.06 29.59 -3.08
C HIS A 131 -40.32 30.09 -3.82
N GLY A 132 -41.08 29.18 -4.44
CA GLY A 132 -42.31 29.51 -5.16
C GLY A 132 -42.14 30.01 -6.59
N ALA A 133 -40.90 30.11 -7.10
CA ALA A 133 -40.64 30.43 -8.50
C ALA A 133 -41.13 29.33 -9.47
N LEU A 134 -41.26 28.09 -8.99
CA LEU A 134 -41.79 26.97 -9.75
C LEU A 134 -43.22 26.65 -9.29
N ALA A 135 -44.18 27.00 -10.14
CA ALA A 135 -45.60 26.79 -9.86
C ALA A 135 -45.91 25.30 -9.57
N GLY A 136 -46.61 25.04 -8.48
CA GLY A 136 -47.03 23.69 -8.06
C GLY A 136 -46.05 22.94 -7.14
N LEU A 137 -44.82 23.43 -6.96
CA LEU A 137 -43.80 22.73 -6.16
C LEU A 137 -43.71 23.17 -4.68
N ASP A 138 -44.34 24.28 -4.30
CA ASP A 138 -44.46 24.69 -2.89
C ASP A 138 -45.67 24.08 -2.17
N GLY A 139 -46.55 23.45 -2.95
CA GLY A 139 -47.76 22.80 -2.45
C GLY A 139 -47.50 21.46 -1.75
N PRO A 140 -48.56 20.79 -1.28
CA PRO A 140 -48.46 19.48 -0.63
C PRO A 140 -47.79 18.43 -1.54
N GLU A 141 -48.03 18.48 -2.84
CA GLU A 141 -47.42 17.56 -3.82
C GLU A 141 -45.90 17.72 -3.88
N GLY A 142 -45.40 18.96 -3.90
CA GLY A 142 -43.96 19.22 -3.89
C GLY A 142 -43.28 18.80 -2.58
N ARG A 143 -43.97 18.94 -1.44
CA ARG A 143 -43.47 18.44 -0.14
C ARG A 143 -43.38 16.91 -0.09
N TRP A 144 -44.36 16.20 -0.67
CA TRP A 144 -44.30 14.74 -0.84
C TRP A 144 -43.22 14.31 -1.84
N LEU A 145 -43.00 15.09 -2.90
CA LEU A 145 -41.89 14.87 -3.83
C LEU A 145 -40.54 15.02 -3.12
N GLN A 146 -40.37 16.01 -2.25
CA GLN A 146 -39.15 16.15 -1.45
C GLN A 146 -38.89 14.92 -0.58
N PHE A 147 -39.93 14.39 0.09
CA PHE A 147 -39.83 13.15 0.86
C PHE A 147 -39.46 11.95 -0.02
N ALA A 148 -40.09 11.81 -1.19
CA ALA A 148 -39.85 10.72 -2.13
C ALA A 148 -38.44 10.74 -2.71
N LEU A 149 -37.85 11.93 -2.94
CA LEU A 149 -36.48 12.08 -3.43
C LEU A 149 -35.44 11.91 -2.33
N ALA A 150 -35.68 12.43 -1.12
CA ALA A 150 -34.72 12.37 -0.03
C ALA A 150 -34.60 10.97 0.60
N THR A 151 -35.71 10.23 0.72
CA THR A 151 -35.74 8.93 1.42
C THR A 151 -34.79 7.89 0.80
N PRO A 152 -34.76 7.68 -0.54
CA PRO A 152 -33.82 6.75 -1.17
C PRO A 152 -32.35 7.19 -1.02
N VAL A 153 -32.06 8.48 -0.91
CA VAL A 153 -30.70 8.99 -0.69
C VAL A 153 -30.24 8.65 0.73
N VAL A 154 -31.05 8.98 1.74
CA VAL A 154 -30.71 8.79 3.17
C VAL A 154 -30.62 7.30 3.52
N PHE A 155 -31.56 6.47 3.06
CA PHE A 155 -31.62 5.04 3.43
C PHE A 155 -31.07 4.09 2.36
N GLY A 156 -30.72 4.57 1.18
CA GLY A 156 -29.95 3.82 0.19
C GLY A 156 -28.45 4.04 0.41
N PRO A 157 -27.77 4.91 -0.38
CA PRO A 157 -26.35 5.22 -0.21
C PRO A 157 -25.96 5.68 1.20
N GLY A 158 -26.86 6.38 1.91
CA GLY A 158 -26.66 6.90 3.26
C GLY A 158 -26.72 5.85 4.37
N ARG A 159 -27.33 4.67 4.13
CA ARG A 159 -27.46 3.58 5.12
C ARG A 159 -26.12 3.17 5.74
N ARG A 160 -25.04 3.27 4.97
CA ARG A 160 -23.68 2.97 5.44
C ARG A 160 -23.32 3.78 6.68
N PHE A 161 -23.73 5.04 6.75
CA PHE A 161 -23.35 5.95 7.83
C PHE A 161 -24.05 5.55 9.12
N PHE A 162 -25.34 5.20 9.05
CA PHE A 162 -26.09 4.64 10.18
C PHE A 162 -25.46 3.34 10.70
N ARG A 163 -25.08 2.43 9.80
CA ARG A 163 -24.44 1.16 10.19
C ARG A 163 -23.11 1.40 10.93
N LEU A 164 -22.26 2.26 10.37
CA LEU A 164 -20.95 2.60 10.93
C LEU A 164 -21.07 3.38 12.25
N ALA A 165 -22.01 4.32 12.33
CA ALA A 165 -22.32 5.06 13.55
C ALA A 165 -22.78 4.14 14.68
N TRP A 166 -23.67 3.18 14.39
CA TRP A 166 -24.14 2.20 15.35
C TRP A 166 -23.02 1.28 15.85
N GLN A 167 -22.14 0.85 14.95
CA GLN A 167 -20.95 0.07 15.32
C GLN A 167 -20.01 0.88 16.21
N ALA A 168 -19.74 2.15 15.88
CA ALA A 168 -18.91 3.03 16.70
C ALA A 168 -19.50 3.24 18.11
N ALA A 169 -20.80 3.51 18.18
CA ALA A 169 -21.53 3.71 19.43
C ALA A 169 -21.48 2.48 20.36
N ARG A 170 -21.67 1.26 19.80
CA ARG A 170 -21.56 0.00 20.56
C ARG A 170 -20.18 -0.21 21.22
N HIS A 171 -19.16 0.48 20.73
CA HIS A 171 -17.80 0.40 21.26
C HIS A 171 -17.36 1.68 21.98
N GLY A 172 -18.29 2.57 22.35
CA GLY A 172 -18.01 3.80 23.09
C GLY A 172 -17.18 4.83 22.32
N ALA A 173 -17.24 4.80 20.99
CA ALA A 173 -16.53 5.73 20.13
C ALA A 173 -17.51 6.56 19.29
N SER A 174 -17.08 7.77 18.90
CA SER A 174 -17.78 8.63 17.95
C SER A 174 -16.83 9.02 16.83
N ASP A 175 -17.34 9.03 15.59
CA ASP A 175 -16.59 9.45 14.42
C ASP A 175 -17.44 10.34 13.50
N MET A 176 -16.88 10.77 12.36
CA MET A 176 -17.59 11.60 11.38
C MET A 176 -18.91 10.94 10.91
N ASN A 177 -18.97 9.60 10.81
CA ASN A 177 -20.20 8.90 10.42
C ASN A 177 -21.28 9.02 11.50
N THR A 178 -20.91 9.10 12.79
CA THR A 178 -21.86 9.32 13.89
C THR A 178 -22.62 10.62 13.71
N LEU A 179 -21.92 11.71 13.39
CA LEU A 179 -22.55 13.02 13.21
C LEU A 179 -23.40 13.07 11.94
N VAL A 180 -22.91 12.50 10.83
CA VAL A 180 -23.68 12.40 9.58
C VAL A 180 -24.96 11.60 9.81
N ALA A 181 -24.89 10.45 10.48
CA ALA A 181 -26.06 9.61 10.76
C ALA A 181 -27.07 10.33 11.67
N LEU A 182 -26.62 10.98 12.74
CA LEU A 182 -27.52 11.70 13.66
C LEU A 182 -28.12 12.94 12.99
N GLY A 183 -27.33 13.75 12.29
CA GLY A 183 -27.81 14.96 11.62
C GLY A 183 -28.79 14.66 10.49
N THR A 184 -28.44 13.74 9.58
CA THR A 184 -29.32 13.37 8.45
C THR A 184 -30.55 12.59 8.92
N GLY A 185 -30.41 11.73 9.93
CA GLY A 185 -31.53 11.01 10.54
C GLY A 185 -32.49 11.95 11.27
N ALA A 186 -31.97 12.92 12.03
CA ALA A 186 -32.78 13.92 12.72
C ALA A 186 -33.48 14.86 11.73
N ALA A 187 -32.78 15.35 10.71
CA ALA A 187 -33.36 16.18 9.65
C ALA A 187 -34.48 15.45 8.90
N TRP A 188 -34.24 14.22 8.46
CA TRP A 188 -35.25 13.42 7.76
C TRP A 188 -36.43 13.08 8.67
N GLY A 189 -36.16 12.66 9.92
CA GLY A 189 -37.20 12.29 10.89
C GLY A 189 -38.09 13.47 11.26
N TYR A 190 -37.49 14.63 11.57
CA TYR A 190 -38.23 15.87 11.79
C TYR A 190 -39.11 16.22 10.59
N SER A 191 -38.54 16.17 9.38
CA SER A 191 -39.24 16.53 8.15
C SER A 191 -40.39 15.57 7.84
N ALA A 192 -40.23 14.27 8.13
CA ALA A 192 -41.28 13.27 7.99
C ALA A 192 -42.44 13.52 8.95
N VAL A 193 -42.15 13.88 10.21
CA VAL A 193 -43.18 14.25 11.20
C VAL A 193 -43.87 15.56 10.81
N ALA A 194 -43.11 16.57 10.37
CA ALA A 194 -43.64 17.86 9.89
C ALA A 194 -44.49 17.73 8.61
N LEU A 195 -44.22 16.73 7.77
CA LEU A 195 -45.00 16.42 6.58
C LEU A 195 -46.29 15.65 6.93
N GLY A 196 -46.20 14.61 7.76
CA GLY A 196 -47.34 13.75 8.10
C GLY A 196 -48.29 14.34 9.14
N PHE A 197 -47.76 15.14 10.06
CA PHE A 197 -48.50 15.68 11.22
C PHE A 197 -48.22 17.18 11.43
N PRO A 198 -48.55 18.05 10.45
CA PRO A 198 -48.24 19.48 10.51
C PRO A 198 -48.94 20.21 11.69
N ALA A 199 -50.05 19.68 12.20
CA ALA A 199 -50.79 20.25 13.32
C ALA A 199 -50.07 20.14 14.68
N LEU A 200 -49.01 19.33 14.77
CA LEU A 200 -48.19 19.22 15.98
C LEU A 200 -47.23 20.41 16.17
N PHE A 201 -47.10 21.27 15.16
CA PHE A 201 -46.16 22.40 15.18
C PHE A 201 -46.91 23.72 15.37
N PRO A 202 -46.43 24.61 16.26
CA PRO A 202 -47.11 25.85 16.62
C PRO A 202 -47.34 26.78 15.41
N HIS A 203 -46.39 26.81 14.48
CA HIS A 203 -46.49 27.60 13.25
C HIS A 203 -47.57 27.09 12.26
N GLY A 204 -47.92 25.80 12.34
CA GLY A 204 -48.97 25.19 11.52
C GLY A 204 -50.38 25.75 11.79
N THR A 205 -50.58 26.38 12.95
CA THR A 205 -51.87 26.95 13.37
C THR A 205 -52.16 28.34 12.77
N HIS A 206 -51.13 29.03 12.25
CA HIS A 206 -51.24 30.35 11.62
C HIS A 206 -51.26 30.31 10.09
N GLY A 207 -51.44 29.13 9.48
CA GLY A 207 -51.44 28.95 8.02
C GLY A 207 -50.05 28.86 7.39
N ALA A 208 -48.97 28.95 8.19
CA ALA A 208 -47.60 28.73 7.73
C ALA A 208 -47.23 27.24 7.91
N LEU A 209 -46.97 26.53 6.81
CA LEU A 209 -46.50 25.15 6.90
C LEU A 209 -45.10 25.09 7.53
N PRO A 210 -44.81 24.08 8.38
CA PRO A 210 -43.48 23.92 8.96
C PRO A 210 -42.43 23.71 7.86
N HIS A 211 -41.26 24.31 8.06
CA HIS A 211 -40.10 24.11 7.18
C HIS A 211 -39.69 22.63 7.19
N LEU A 212 -39.28 22.14 6.02
CA LEU A 212 -38.72 20.80 5.85
C LEU A 212 -37.20 20.93 5.68
N TYR A 213 -36.50 19.86 6.03
CA TYR A 213 -35.05 19.72 5.93
C TYR A 213 -34.65 18.45 5.14
N PHE A 214 -35.52 18.01 4.22
CA PHE A 214 -35.25 16.85 3.37
C PHE A 214 -34.06 17.10 2.45
N GLU A 215 -33.95 18.33 1.93
CA GLU A 215 -32.84 18.81 1.12
C GLU A 215 -31.53 18.82 1.90
N ALA A 216 -31.53 19.30 3.15
CA ALA A 216 -30.36 19.29 4.01
C ALA A 216 -29.88 17.84 4.27
N ALA A 217 -30.80 16.92 4.61
CA ALA A 217 -30.47 15.52 4.84
C ALA A 217 -29.81 14.86 3.61
N ALA A 218 -30.40 15.04 2.43
CA ALA A 218 -29.90 14.44 1.19
C ALA A 218 -28.60 15.10 0.70
N ALA A 219 -28.49 16.42 0.79
CA ALA A 219 -27.28 17.17 0.40
C ALA A 219 -26.07 16.79 1.24
N VAL A 220 -26.25 16.67 2.57
CA VAL A 220 -25.19 16.20 3.46
C VAL A 220 -24.70 14.81 3.04
N VAL A 221 -25.61 13.86 2.78
CA VAL A 221 -25.24 12.52 2.29
C VAL A 221 -24.47 12.62 0.98
N ALA A 222 -24.99 13.34 -0.02
CA ALA A 222 -24.37 13.47 -1.34
C ALA A 222 -22.95 14.06 -1.28
N PHE A 223 -22.73 15.13 -0.50
CA PHE A 223 -21.41 15.76 -0.38
C PHE A 223 -20.39 14.87 0.35
N VAL A 224 -20.80 14.14 1.38
CA VAL A 224 -19.90 13.20 2.07
C VAL A 224 -19.54 12.04 1.14
N LEU A 225 -20.47 11.58 0.29
CA LEU A 225 -20.18 10.57 -0.72
C LEU A 225 -19.26 11.06 -1.83
N LEU A 226 -19.39 12.33 -2.22
CA LEU A 226 -18.47 12.96 -3.17
C LEU A 226 -17.03 12.96 -2.60
N GLY A 227 -16.88 13.31 -1.32
CA GLY A 227 -15.58 13.26 -0.63
C GLY A 227 -14.98 11.86 -0.64
N LYS A 228 -15.77 10.83 -0.30
CA LYS A 228 -15.31 9.43 -0.33
C LYS A 228 -14.92 8.97 -1.74
N TRP A 229 -15.64 9.40 -2.78
CA TRP A 229 -15.29 9.03 -4.15
C TRP A 229 -13.95 9.64 -4.60
N ILE A 230 -13.71 10.92 -4.27
CA ILE A 230 -12.42 11.58 -4.52
C ILE A 230 -11.30 10.87 -3.74
N GLU A 231 -11.57 10.50 -2.50
CA GLU A 231 -10.61 9.80 -1.63
C GLU A 231 -10.20 8.42 -2.18
N VAL A 232 -11.15 7.60 -2.63
CA VAL A 232 -10.86 6.31 -3.27
C VAL A 232 -10.04 6.52 -4.55
N GLY A 233 -10.37 7.54 -5.34
CA GLY A 233 -9.62 7.87 -6.55
C GLY A 233 -8.16 8.28 -6.28
N ALA A 234 -7.88 8.90 -5.13
CA ALA A 234 -6.54 9.35 -4.76
C ALA A 234 -5.64 8.25 -4.17
N ARG A 235 -6.18 7.08 -3.80
CA ARG A 235 -5.44 6.01 -3.11
C ARG A 235 -4.81 4.94 -4.01
N GLY A 236 -5.14 4.93 -5.30
CA GLY A 236 -4.95 3.77 -6.18
C GLY A 236 -3.53 3.31 -6.56
N HIS A 237 -2.46 3.69 -5.87
CA HIS A 237 -1.09 3.32 -6.28
C HIS A 237 -0.11 3.05 -5.11
N LEU A 238 -0.62 2.62 -3.95
CA LEU A 238 0.21 2.52 -2.74
C LEU A 238 0.97 1.19 -2.57
N SER A 239 0.74 0.18 -3.41
CA SER A 239 1.21 -1.18 -3.13
C SER A 239 2.41 -1.65 -3.98
N ASP A 240 2.87 -0.88 -4.96
CA ASP A 240 3.79 -1.39 -5.99
C ASP A 240 5.25 -1.56 -5.52
N ALA A 241 5.69 -0.82 -4.50
CA ALA A 241 7.10 -0.87 -4.06
C ALA A 241 7.44 -2.16 -3.29
N VAL A 242 6.57 -2.60 -2.36
CA VAL A 242 6.73 -3.88 -1.66
C VAL A 242 6.49 -5.05 -2.61
N ARG A 243 5.52 -4.91 -3.54
CA ARG A 243 5.23 -5.91 -4.57
C ARG A 243 6.42 -6.17 -5.51
N GLY A 244 7.19 -5.13 -5.83
CA GLY A 244 8.41 -5.26 -6.64
C GLY A 244 9.48 -6.12 -5.96
N LEU A 245 9.68 -5.95 -4.64
CA LEU A 245 10.63 -6.75 -3.86
C LEU A 245 10.19 -8.21 -3.72
N VAL A 246 8.90 -8.46 -3.46
CA VAL A 246 8.35 -9.83 -3.38
C VAL A 246 8.40 -10.54 -4.73
N ALA A 247 8.26 -9.80 -5.85
CA ALA A 247 8.39 -10.38 -7.20
C ALA A 247 9.81 -10.84 -7.53
N LEU A 248 10.83 -10.40 -6.79
CA LEU A 248 12.22 -10.86 -6.98
C LEU A 248 12.46 -12.26 -6.41
N GLN A 249 11.56 -12.78 -5.56
CA GLN A 249 11.71 -14.09 -4.96
C GLN A 249 11.23 -15.18 -5.93
N PRO A 250 12.09 -16.14 -6.32
CA PRO A 250 11.68 -17.32 -7.06
C PRO A 250 10.60 -18.09 -6.29
N LYS A 251 9.62 -18.63 -7.01
CA LYS A 251 8.61 -19.53 -6.42
C LYS A 251 9.11 -20.97 -6.28
N TRP A 252 10.15 -21.33 -7.04
CA TRP A 252 10.66 -22.69 -7.16
C TRP A 252 12.16 -22.73 -6.93
N ALA A 253 12.65 -23.88 -6.47
CA ALA A 253 14.07 -24.18 -6.33
C ALA A 253 14.37 -25.61 -6.80
N HIS A 254 15.54 -25.81 -7.38
CA HIS A 254 16.04 -27.11 -7.84
C HIS A 254 16.75 -27.82 -6.69
N ARG A 255 16.02 -28.60 -5.88
CA ARG A 255 16.59 -29.34 -4.75
C ARG A 255 17.33 -30.57 -5.24
N ILE A 256 18.53 -30.80 -4.73
CA ILE A 256 19.33 -31.99 -4.99
C ILE A 256 19.12 -32.98 -3.85
N ARG A 257 18.55 -34.15 -4.18
CA ARG A 257 18.53 -35.31 -3.27
C ARG A 257 19.63 -36.30 -3.65
N SER A 258 20.25 -36.87 -2.64
CA SER A 258 21.09 -38.06 -2.82
C SER A 258 20.26 -39.27 -2.40
N GLU A 259 19.83 -40.07 -3.37
CA GLU A 259 19.22 -41.38 -3.16
C GLU A 259 20.12 -42.43 -3.84
N ASP A 260 20.52 -43.46 -3.09
CA ASP A 260 21.36 -44.56 -3.57
C ASP A 260 22.66 -44.16 -4.30
N GLY A 261 23.31 -43.08 -3.84
CA GLY A 261 24.58 -42.60 -4.40
C GLY A 261 24.44 -41.90 -5.76
N ARG A 262 23.21 -41.66 -6.24
CA ARG A 262 22.92 -40.82 -7.41
C ARG A 262 22.29 -39.51 -6.96
N GLU A 263 22.75 -38.41 -7.54
CA GLU A 263 22.14 -37.11 -7.33
C GLU A 263 20.97 -36.93 -8.29
N ALA A 264 19.77 -36.71 -7.74
CA ALA A 264 18.57 -36.39 -8.49
C ALA A 264 18.14 -34.95 -8.18
N GLU A 265 17.84 -34.18 -9.22
CA GLU A 265 17.24 -32.85 -9.10
C GLU A 265 15.71 -32.97 -9.06
N GLU A 266 15.08 -32.28 -8.11
CA GLU A 266 13.63 -32.17 -7.96
C GLU A 266 13.24 -30.68 -7.80
N ASP A 267 12.26 -30.23 -8.58
CA ASP A 267 11.72 -28.87 -8.46
C ASP A 267 10.72 -28.82 -7.30
N VAL A 268 11.01 -27.97 -6.32
CA VAL A 268 10.16 -27.79 -5.13
C VAL A 268 9.79 -26.33 -4.92
N PRO A 269 8.59 -26.03 -4.39
CA PRO A 269 8.26 -24.68 -3.96
C PRO A 269 9.25 -24.21 -2.89
N VAL A 270 9.65 -22.93 -2.94
CA VAL A 270 10.63 -22.36 -1.99
C VAL A 270 10.15 -22.48 -0.54
N GLU A 271 8.84 -22.44 -0.30
CA GLU A 271 8.23 -22.59 1.02
C GLU A 271 8.39 -24.00 1.61
N ARG A 272 8.73 -25.00 0.78
CA ARG A 272 8.98 -26.38 1.22
C ARG A 272 10.45 -26.68 1.48
N LEU A 273 11.34 -25.73 1.19
CA LEU A 273 12.76 -25.87 1.47
C LEU A 273 13.03 -25.85 2.98
N LYS A 274 14.05 -26.58 3.40
CA LYS A 274 14.54 -26.58 4.78
C LYS A 274 16.00 -26.17 4.85
N SER A 275 16.41 -25.58 5.97
CA SER A 275 17.82 -25.36 6.27
C SER A 275 18.62 -26.67 6.18
N GLY A 276 19.80 -26.61 5.58
CA GLY A 276 20.68 -27.76 5.33
C GLY A 276 20.38 -28.53 4.03
N GLU A 277 19.29 -28.23 3.31
CA GLU A 277 19.06 -28.82 1.99
C GLU A 277 20.01 -28.24 0.94
N ARG A 278 20.36 -29.05 -0.06
CA ARG A 278 21.23 -28.65 -1.18
C ARG A 278 20.36 -28.26 -2.37
N ILE A 279 20.64 -27.10 -2.95
CA ILE A 279 19.95 -26.59 -4.15
C ILE A 279 20.95 -26.26 -5.25
N ARG A 280 20.56 -26.49 -6.51
CA ARG A 280 21.32 -26.08 -7.69
C ARG A 280 20.78 -24.76 -8.21
N ILE A 281 21.68 -23.86 -8.59
CA ILE A 281 21.32 -22.55 -9.14
C ILE A 281 22.07 -22.38 -10.45
N ARG A 282 21.32 -22.21 -11.54
CA ARG A 282 21.86 -22.15 -12.91
C ARG A 282 22.18 -20.71 -13.31
N PRO A 283 23.03 -20.49 -14.34
CA PRO A 283 23.29 -19.15 -14.85
C PRO A 283 21.99 -18.44 -15.25
N GLY A 284 21.83 -17.17 -14.85
CA GLY A 284 20.64 -16.37 -15.12
C GLY A 284 19.47 -16.59 -14.14
N GLU A 285 19.56 -17.56 -13.23
CA GLU A 285 18.54 -17.77 -12.19
C GLU A 285 18.76 -16.85 -10.99
N ARG A 286 17.66 -16.48 -10.33
CA ARG A 286 17.73 -15.78 -9.05
C ARG A 286 17.91 -16.77 -7.91
N MET A 287 18.66 -16.36 -6.90
CA MET A 287 18.84 -17.15 -5.68
C MET A 287 17.49 -17.28 -4.96
N PRO A 288 16.95 -18.50 -4.73
CA PRO A 288 15.64 -18.67 -4.10
C PRO A 288 15.64 -18.28 -2.62
N THR A 289 16.76 -18.48 -1.94
CA THR A 289 16.90 -18.23 -0.50
C THR A 289 18.37 -18.03 -0.13
N ASP A 290 18.63 -17.66 1.13
CA ASP A 290 19.99 -17.48 1.64
C ASP A 290 20.70 -18.83 1.85
N GLY A 291 21.98 -18.88 1.51
CA GLY A 291 22.75 -20.12 1.59
C GLY A 291 24.25 -19.91 1.51
N ARG A 292 24.98 -21.02 1.54
CA ARG A 292 26.44 -21.06 1.38
C ARG A 292 26.82 -21.92 0.19
N VAL A 293 27.70 -21.41 -0.67
CA VAL A 293 28.21 -22.15 -1.83
C VAL A 293 29.02 -23.34 -1.33
N ILE A 294 28.67 -24.54 -1.77
CA ILE A 294 29.40 -25.77 -1.44
C ILE A 294 30.12 -26.36 -2.66
N GLU A 295 29.65 -26.07 -3.88
CA GLU A 295 30.30 -26.49 -5.13
C GLU A 295 30.14 -25.43 -6.22
N GLY A 296 31.18 -25.28 -7.04
CA GLY A 296 31.23 -24.33 -8.15
C GLY A 296 31.75 -22.94 -7.77
N SER A 297 31.71 -22.03 -8.73
CA SER A 297 32.05 -20.61 -8.58
C SER A 297 31.18 -19.79 -9.52
N THR A 298 30.79 -18.59 -9.10
CA THR A 298 29.95 -17.70 -9.90
C THR A 298 30.19 -16.23 -9.58
N THR A 299 29.68 -15.34 -10.43
CA THR A 299 29.45 -13.93 -10.11
C THR A 299 27.98 -13.69 -9.79
N VAL A 300 27.72 -12.97 -8.69
CA VAL A 300 26.36 -12.67 -8.22
C VAL A 300 26.12 -11.17 -8.27
N ASP A 301 25.03 -10.77 -8.91
CA ASP A 301 24.53 -9.40 -8.85
C ASP A 301 23.68 -9.21 -7.60
N GLU A 302 24.26 -8.51 -6.62
CA GLU A 302 23.64 -8.17 -5.35
C GLU A 302 23.05 -6.75 -5.33
N SER A 303 22.95 -6.07 -6.48
CA SER A 303 22.50 -4.67 -6.58
C SER A 303 21.09 -4.46 -6.04
N THR A 304 20.22 -5.47 -6.13
CA THR A 304 18.85 -5.41 -5.62
C THR A 304 18.76 -5.30 -4.10
N LEU A 305 19.77 -5.78 -3.37
CA LEU A 305 19.81 -5.76 -1.90
C LEU A 305 20.81 -4.73 -1.37
N THR A 306 21.96 -4.62 -2.00
CA THR A 306 23.08 -3.77 -1.52
C THR A 306 23.10 -2.39 -2.16
N GLY A 307 22.45 -2.21 -3.31
CA GLY A 307 22.56 -1.00 -4.12
C GLY A 307 23.87 -0.89 -4.91
N GLU A 308 24.84 -1.78 -4.67
CA GLU A 308 26.12 -1.76 -5.38
C GLU A 308 25.98 -2.42 -6.75
N SER A 309 26.37 -1.70 -7.80
CA SER A 309 26.17 -2.12 -9.20
C SER A 309 27.19 -3.14 -9.70
N MET A 310 28.23 -3.42 -8.91
CA MET A 310 29.30 -4.34 -9.26
C MET A 310 28.97 -5.76 -8.78
N PRO A 311 28.93 -6.75 -9.69
CA PRO A 311 28.77 -8.15 -9.30
C PRO A 311 29.90 -8.61 -8.37
N VAL A 312 29.56 -9.48 -7.43
CA VAL A 312 30.49 -10.02 -6.44
C VAL A 312 30.84 -11.45 -6.82
N ASP A 313 32.12 -11.77 -6.90
CA ASP A 313 32.59 -13.14 -7.10
C ASP A 313 32.30 -14.00 -5.86
N LYS A 314 31.79 -15.22 -6.08
CA LYS A 314 31.46 -16.20 -5.05
C LYS A 314 32.16 -17.52 -5.33
N HIS A 315 32.82 -18.04 -4.31
CA HIS A 315 33.52 -19.31 -4.29
C HIS A 315 32.95 -20.22 -3.21
N VAL A 316 33.40 -21.47 -3.20
CA VAL A 316 33.06 -22.44 -2.15
C VAL A 316 33.38 -21.86 -0.77
N GLY A 317 32.38 -21.86 0.11
CA GLY A 317 32.44 -21.27 1.45
C GLY A 317 31.76 -19.91 1.58
N ASP A 318 31.58 -19.18 0.48
CA ASP A 318 30.97 -17.85 0.51
C ASP A 318 29.44 -17.90 0.69
N SER A 319 28.90 -16.88 1.36
CA SER A 319 27.46 -16.71 1.54
C SER A 319 26.80 -16.05 0.33
N ILE A 320 25.60 -16.51 -0.01
CA ILE A 320 24.73 -15.92 -1.01
C ILE A 320 23.39 -15.51 -0.39
N SER A 321 22.82 -14.42 -0.89
CA SER A 321 21.56 -13.85 -0.40
C SER A 321 20.42 -14.14 -1.38
N GLY A 322 19.24 -14.52 -0.86
CA GLY A 322 18.03 -14.75 -1.66
C GLY A 322 17.59 -13.49 -2.42
N GLY A 323 17.08 -13.65 -3.63
CA GLY A 323 16.64 -12.58 -4.52
C GLY A 323 17.73 -11.96 -5.42
N THR A 324 19.00 -12.22 -5.12
CA THR A 324 20.15 -11.83 -5.96
C THR A 324 20.21 -12.65 -7.24
N LEU A 325 20.87 -12.15 -8.29
CA LEU A 325 20.90 -12.80 -9.60
C LEU A 325 22.22 -13.53 -9.81
N ASN A 326 22.15 -14.83 -10.11
CA ASN A 326 23.29 -15.62 -10.55
C ASN A 326 23.64 -15.24 -11.99
N GLN A 327 24.85 -14.74 -12.26
CA GLN A 327 25.23 -14.35 -13.62
C GLN A 327 25.91 -15.51 -14.35
N VAL A 328 27.11 -15.92 -13.90
CA VAL A 328 27.99 -16.80 -14.67
C VAL A 328 28.32 -18.07 -13.90
N GLY A 329 27.99 -19.24 -14.45
CA GLY A 329 28.32 -20.53 -13.84
C GLY A 329 27.18 -21.12 -13.01
N SER A 330 27.22 -22.44 -12.84
CA SER A 330 26.27 -23.19 -12.02
C SER A 330 26.89 -23.46 -10.66
N VAL A 331 26.14 -23.19 -9.60
CA VAL A 331 26.60 -23.42 -8.22
C VAL A 331 25.63 -24.31 -7.46
N VAL A 332 26.19 -25.11 -6.54
CA VAL A 332 25.40 -25.84 -5.54
C VAL A 332 25.53 -25.12 -4.21
N VAL A 333 24.39 -24.88 -3.58
CA VAL A 333 24.28 -24.08 -2.36
C VAL A 333 23.59 -24.90 -1.28
N GLU A 334 24.15 -24.88 -0.07
CA GLU A 334 23.49 -25.36 1.14
C GLU A 334 22.61 -24.24 1.71
N VAL A 335 21.30 -24.50 1.87
CA VAL A 335 20.33 -23.55 2.39
C VAL A 335 20.62 -23.24 3.86
N THR A 336 20.69 -21.95 4.23
CA THR A 336 21.00 -21.51 5.61
C THR A 336 19.83 -20.81 6.29
N GLN A 337 19.09 -19.97 5.56
CA GLN A 337 17.89 -19.28 6.07
C GLN A 337 16.79 -19.38 5.02
N ILE A 338 15.52 -19.37 5.44
CA ILE A 338 14.34 -19.51 4.58
C ILE A 338 13.24 -18.52 4.96
N GLY A 339 12.40 -18.16 3.98
CA GLY A 339 11.21 -17.32 4.22
C GLY A 339 11.54 -15.98 4.85
N SER A 340 10.85 -15.65 5.95
CA SER A 340 11.00 -14.39 6.70
C SER A 340 12.38 -14.22 7.36
N GLU A 341 13.13 -15.31 7.55
CA GLU A 341 14.47 -15.26 8.12
C GLU A 341 15.55 -14.92 7.09
N SER A 342 15.27 -15.02 5.79
CA SER A 342 16.20 -14.64 4.72
C SER A 342 16.49 -13.13 4.69
N ALA A 343 17.59 -12.71 4.08
CA ALA A 343 17.95 -11.30 3.92
C ALA A 343 16.82 -10.50 3.23
N LEU A 344 16.29 -11.02 2.12
CA LEU A 344 15.15 -10.41 1.43
C LEU A 344 13.88 -10.43 2.32
N GLY A 345 13.62 -11.53 3.03
CA GLY A 345 12.48 -11.64 3.95
C GLY A 345 12.53 -10.60 5.07
N ARG A 346 13.70 -10.35 5.66
CA ARG A 346 13.93 -9.30 6.65
C ARG A 346 13.76 -7.90 6.07
N VAL A 347 14.22 -7.66 4.83
CA VAL A 347 14.01 -6.38 4.14
C VAL A 347 12.51 -6.16 3.88
N VAL A 348 11.79 -7.16 3.38
CA VAL A 348 10.33 -7.09 3.17
C VAL A 348 9.63 -6.80 4.49
N ALA A 349 9.92 -7.55 5.56
CA ALA A 349 9.33 -7.33 6.87
C ALA A 349 9.65 -5.93 7.44
N ALA A 350 10.88 -5.44 7.27
CA ALA A 350 11.28 -4.10 7.70
C ALA A 350 10.57 -3.00 6.90
N VAL A 351 10.42 -3.17 5.59
CA VAL A 351 9.67 -2.23 4.73
C VAL A 351 8.19 -2.27 5.06
N GLU A 352 7.60 -3.45 5.29
CA GLU A 352 6.20 -3.58 5.70
C GLU A 352 5.94 -2.97 7.08
N ALA A 353 6.84 -3.17 8.05
CA ALA A 353 6.80 -2.53 9.35
C ALA A 353 6.92 -1.00 9.24
N ALA A 354 7.82 -0.52 8.38
CA ALA A 354 7.99 0.91 8.13
C ALA A 354 6.77 1.53 7.42
N GLN A 355 6.18 0.84 6.44
CA GLN A 355 4.96 1.29 5.75
C GLN A 355 3.72 1.19 6.62
N GLY A 356 3.68 0.23 7.56
CA GLY A 356 2.66 0.13 8.60
C GLY A 356 2.68 1.30 9.59
N SER A 357 3.78 2.07 9.62
CA SER A 357 3.91 3.26 10.47
C SER A 357 3.19 4.48 9.87
N ARG A 358 1.89 4.53 10.16
CA ARG A 358 0.97 5.69 10.23
C ARG A 358 1.31 6.96 9.41
N ALA A 359 0.63 7.16 8.30
CA ALA A 359 0.41 8.50 7.73
C ALA A 359 -0.36 9.40 8.74
N PRO A 360 0.18 10.57 9.16
CA PRO A 360 -0.38 11.35 10.27
C PRO A 360 -1.71 12.09 10.05
N ILE A 361 -2.09 12.58 8.86
CA ILE A 361 -3.26 13.48 8.71
C ILE A 361 -4.62 12.81 8.80
N ALA A 362 -4.75 11.49 8.58
CA ALA A 362 -6.00 10.78 8.88
C ALA A 362 -6.41 10.91 10.38
N ARG A 363 -5.49 11.41 11.23
CA ARG A 363 -5.74 11.70 12.64
C ARG A 363 -6.38 13.07 12.88
N LEU A 364 -6.25 14.08 12.01
CA LEU A 364 -6.75 15.42 12.33
C LEU A 364 -8.28 15.49 12.26
N ALA A 365 -8.89 15.09 11.14
CA ALA A 365 -10.35 15.10 10.98
C ALA A 365 -11.04 14.19 12.02
N ASP A 366 -10.45 13.02 12.29
CA ASP A 366 -10.95 12.07 13.30
C ASP A 366 -10.77 12.58 14.73
N ARG A 367 -9.63 13.23 15.06
CA ARG A 367 -9.39 13.81 16.40
C ARG A 367 -10.29 15.01 16.64
N VAL A 368 -10.47 15.87 15.64
CA VAL A 368 -11.41 16.98 15.70
C VAL A 368 -12.81 16.44 15.91
N SER A 369 -13.23 15.45 15.13
CA SER A 369 -14.55 14.82 15.27
C SER A 369 -14.74 14.13 16.64
N GLY A 370 -13.70 13.52 17.19
CA GLY A 370 -13.73 12.89 18.52
C GLY A 370 -14.05 13.85 19.68
N ILE A 371 -13.73 15.15 19.52
CA ILE A 371 -14.05 16.20 20.50
C ILE A 371 -15.31 16.97 20.08
N PHE A 372 -15.39 17.31 18.80
CA PHE A 372 -16.46 18.11 18.21
C PHE A 372 -17.83 17.43 18.34
N VAL A 373 -17.92 16.12 18.08
CA VAL A 373 -19.19 15.39 18.13
C VAL A 373 -19.80 15.38 19.55
N PRO A 374 -19.08 14.99 20.61
CA PRO A 374 -19.61 15.09 21.97
C PRO A 374 -20.03 16.51 22.37
N VAL A 375 -19.25 17.52 21.98
CA VAL A 375 -19.57 18.93 22.27
C VAL A 375 -20.87 19.35 21.57
N VAL A 376 -21.04 19.03 20.28
CA VAL A 376 -22.26 19.33 19.52
C VAL A 376 -23.48 18.62 20.11
N LEU A 377 -23.35 17.35 20.50
CA LEU A 377 -24.44 16.63 21.16
C LEU A 377 -24.81 17.26 22.50
N GLY A 378 -23.81 17.67 23.29
CA GLY A 378 -24.02 18.41 24.52
C GLY A 378 -24.76 19.73 24.27
N LEU A 379 -24.32 20.52 23.28
CA LEU A 379 -24.98 21.77 22.90
C LEU A 379 -26.41 21.54 22.39
N ALA A 380 -26.66 20.52 21.58
CA ALA A 380 -28.00 20.19 21.10
C ALA A 380 -28.96 19.88 22.27
N VAL A 381 -28.52 19.05 23.23
CA VAL A 381 -29.30 18.72 24.42
C VAL A 381 -29.52 19.97 25.30
N LEU A 382 -28.48 20.79 25.50
CA LEU A 382 -28.59 22.04 26.25
C LEU A 382 -29.56 23.03 25.59
N THR A 383 -29.54 23.13 24.26
CA THR A 383 -30.49 23.94 23.51
C THR A 383 -31.92 23.43 23.71
N PHE A 384 -32.15 22.12 23.59
CA PHE A 384 -33.46 21.52 23.85
C PHE A 384 -33.96 21.85 25.25
N LEU A 385 -33.15 21.58 26.28
CA LEU A 385 -33.51 21.83 27.68
C LEU A 385 -33.70 23.32 27.97
N GLY A 386 -32.87 24.19 27.41
CA GLY A 386 -32.97 25.64 27.58
C GLY A 386 -34.29 26.19 27.03
N TRP A 387 -34.71 25.75 25.85
CA TRP A 387 -36.00 26.14 25.27
C TRP A 387 -37.18 25.57 26.05
N MET A 388 -37.09 24.33 26.54
CA MET A 388 -38.10 23.76 27.44
C MET A 388 -38.25 24.55 28.74
N VAL A 389 -37.14 24.98 29.35
CA VAL A 389 -37.15 25.81 30.58
C VAL A 389 -37.69 27.22 30.30
N ALA A 390 -37.44 27.77 29.11
CA ALA A 390 -37.96 29.06 28.67
C ALA A 390 -39.47 29.04 28.33
N GLY A 391 -40.15 27.89 28.47
CA GLY A 391 -41.58 27.75 28.25
C GLY A 391 -41.97 27.53 26.78
N ALA A 392 -41.03 27.18 25.90
CA ALA A 392 -41.37 26.76 24.54
C ALA A 392 -42.03 25.39 24.53
N ASP A 393 -42.81 25.14 23.48
CA ASP A 393 -43.36 23.80 23.27
C ASP A 393 -42.28 22.80 22.83
N VAL A 394 -42.60 21.51 23.00
CA VAL A 394 -41.68 20.41 22.67
C VAL A 394 -41.31 20.43 21.19
N ALA A 395 -42.24 20.83 20.31
CA ALA A 395 -42.04 20.89 18.88
C ALA A 395 -40.98 21.92 18.49
N LEU A 396 -41.06 23.14 19.04
CA LEU A 396 -40.09 24.21 18.83
C LEU A 396 -38.74 23.89 19.49
N ALA A 397 -38.74 23.36 20.72
CA ALA A 397 -37.50 22.94 21.37
C ALA A 397 -36.77 21.86 20.56
N LEU A 398 -37.53 20.89 20.01
CA LEU A 398 -36.99 19.84 19.13
C LEU A 398 -36.51 20.42 17.80
N GLU A 399 -37.24 21.34 17.17
CA GLU A 399 -36.82 22.06 15.96
C GLU A 399 -35.45 22.75 16.17
N ARG A 400 -35.27 23.44 17.29
CA ARG A 400 -34.00 24.12 17.62
C ARG A 400 -32.87 23.12 17.88
N MET A 401 -33.14 22.02 18.57
CA MET A 401 -32.18 20.92 18.75
C MET A 401 -31.73 20.33 17.40
N VAL A 402 -32.69 20.00 16.53
CA VAL A 402 -32.41 19.47 15.18
C VAL A 402 -31.62 20.47 14.36
N SER A 403 -31.96 21.76 14.43
CA SER A 403 -31.22 22.83 13.74
C SER A 403 -29.73 22.84 14.15
N VAL A 404 -29.42 22.69 15.44
CA VAL A 404 -28.04 22.58 15.93
C VAL A 404 -27.33 21.34 15.36
N LEU A 405 -28.00 20.19 15.34
CA LEU A 405 -27.41 18.96 14.80
C LEU A 405 -27.15 19.04 13.29
N VAL A 406 -28.08 19.67 12.55
CA VAL A 406 -27.99 19.81 11.09
C VAL A 406 -26.89 20.79 10.71
N ILE A 407 -26.85 21.97 11.35
CA ILE A 407 -25.87 23.01 11.02
C ILE A 407 -24.45 22.59 11.40
N ALA A 408 -24.30 21.76 12.43
CA ALA A 408 -23.00 21.31 12.91
C ALA A 408 -22.33 20.29 11.97
N CYS A 409 -23.01 19.74 10.96
CA CYS A 409 -22.44 18.73 10.09
C CYS A 409 -21.31 19.30 9.21
N PRO A 410 -20.03 18.89 9.40
CA PRO A 410 -18.89 19.51 8.74
C PRO A 410 -18.66 18.89 7.35
N CYS A 411 -19.59 19.08 6.43
CA CYS A 411 -19.58 18.47 5.09
C CYS A 411 -18.29 18.78 4.32
N ALA A 412 -17.75 20.00 4.47
CA ALA A 412 -16.52 20.43 3.80
C ALA A 412 -15.24 19.84 4.41
N LEU A 413 -15.26 19.48 5.71
CA LEU A 413 -14.08 18.95 6.39
C LEU A 413 -13.67 17.59 5.82
N GLY A 414 -14.64 16.76 5.44
CA GLY A 414 -14.40 15.47 4.78
C GLY A 414 -13.83 15.60 3.36
N LEU A 415 -14.01 16.74 2.70
CA LEU A 415 -13.53 17.03 1.34
C LEU A 415 -12.19 17.77 1.33
N ALA A 416 -11.88 18.54 2.37
CA ALA A 416 -10.71 19.42 2.40
C ALA A 416 -9.39 18.65 2.19
N THR A 417 -9.21 17.53 2.89
CA THR A 417 -7.97 16.74 2.81
C THR A 417 -7.82 16.01 1.47
N PRO A 418 -8.82 15.24 0.99
CA PRO A 418 -8.71 14.57 -0.31
C PRO A 418 -8.52 15.53 -1.50
N ALA A 419 -9.21 16.69 -1.49
CA ALA A 419 -9.06 17.69 -2.54
C ALA A 419 -7.64 18.28 -2.57
N ALA A 420 -7.09 18.64 -1.41
CA ALA A 420 -5.73 19.16 -1.30
C ALA A 420 -4.68 18.13 -1.76
N ILE A 421 -4.84 16.87 -1.38
CA ILE A 421 -3.95 15.78 -1.80
C ILE A 421 -4.04 15.56 -3.31
N ALA A 422 -5.24 15.50 -3.89
CA ALA A 422 -5.42 15.26 -5.32
C ALA A 422 -4.78 16.37 -6.16
N VAL A 423 -5.02 17.64 -5.81
CA VAL A 423 -4.40 18.78 -6.49
C VAL A 423 -2.89 18.82 -6.27
N GLY A 424 -2.43 18.57 -5.04
CA GLY A 424 -1.00 18.57 -4.69
C GLY A 424 -0.21 17.50 -5.44
N THR A 425 -0.72 16.27 -5.50
CA THR A 425 -0.10 15.17 -6.26
C THR A 425 -0.13 15.45 -7.76
N GLY A 426 -1.24 15.99 -8.29
CA GLY A 426 -1.32 16.41 -9.69
C GLY A 426 -0.29 17.48 -10.05
N ARG A 427 -0.07 18.46 -9.16
CA ARG A 427 0.95 19.49 -9.34
C ARG A 427 2.36 18.93 -9.26
N ALA A 428 2.63 18.04 -8.31
CA ALA A 428 3.92 17.37 -8.18
C ALA A 428 4.30 16.58 -9.44
N ALA A 429 3.36 15.87 -10.04
CA ALA A 429 3.58 15.12 -11.27
C ALA A 429 4.01 16.02 -12.44
N GLN A 430 3.43 17.23 -12.55
CA GLN A 430 3.86 18.23 -13.55
C GLN A 430 5.29 18.74 -13.32
N LEU A 431 5.83 18.58 -12.10
CA LEU A 431 7.21 18.93 -11.74
C LEU A 431 8.15 17.72 -11.81
N GLY A 432 7.68 16.57 -12.31
CA GLY A 432 8.48 15.34 -12.36
C GLY A 432 8.62 14.61 -11.03
N VAL A 433 7.83 14.98 -10.01
CA VAL A 433 7.84 14.37 -8.68
C VAL A 433 6.62 13.48 -8.50
N LEU A 434 6.84 12.19 -8.30
CA LEU A 434 5.76 11.21 -8.16
C LEU A 434 5.60 10.79 -6.69
N PHE A 435 4.48 11.18 -6.07
CA PHE A 435 4.14 10.75 -4.71
C PHE A 435 3.27 9.50 -4.75
N LYS A 436 3.71 8.44 -4.04
CA LYS A 436 2.91 7.22 -3.83
C LYS A 436 1.93 7.44 -2.66
N GLY A 437 0.77 8.01 -2.97
CA GLY A 437 -0.31 8.27 -2.01
C GLY A 437 -0.15 9.56 -1.17
N GLY A 438 -1.25 9.99 -0.55
CA GLY A 438 -1.30 11.27 0.18
C GLY A 438 -0.47 11.31 1.47
N GLY A 439 -0.22 10.16 2.09
CA GLY A 439 0.62 10.08 3.30
C GLY A 439 2.08 10.45 3.03
N ALA A 440 2.62 10.07 1.85
CA ALA A 440 3.99 10.39 1.46
C ALA A 440 4.16 11.89 1.22
N LEU A 441 3.21 12.52 0.52
CA LEU A 441 3.20 13.97 0.28
C LEU A 441 3.20 14.76 1.60
N GLU A 442 2.43 14.30 2.57
CA GLU A 442 2.37 14.93 3.89
C GLU A 442 3.63 14.67 4.73
N ALA A 443 4.18 13.45 4.72
CA ALA A 443 5.42 13.16 5.42
C ALA A 443 6.57 14.02 4.88
N ALA A 444 6.64 14.18 3.56
CA ALA A 444 7.63 15.01 2.89
C ALA A 444 7.60 16.48 3.34
N SER A 445 6.44 17.04 3.68
CA SER A 445 6.35 18.44 4.14
C SER A 445 6.95 18.68 5.53
N ARG A 446 7.25 17.61 6.28
CA ARG A 446 7.87 17.66 7.60
C ARG A 446 9.32 17.16 7.62
N VAL A 447 9.87 16.80 6.46
CA VAL A 447 11.26 16.36 6.38
C VAL A 447 12.17 17.55 6.63
N ASP A 448 13.05 17.41 7.63
CA ASP A 448 14.10 18.38 7.95
C ASP A 448 15.50 17.89 7.54
N THR A 449 15.66 16.57 7.38
CA THR A 449 16.93 15.90 7.14
C THR A 449 16.77 14.92 5.99
N VAL A 450 17.65 15.01 4.99
CA VAL A 450 17.65 14.14 3.81
C VAL A 450 18.94 13.32 3.80
N PHE A 451 18.81 12.00 3.92
CA PHE A 451 19.90 11.06 3.68
C PHE A 451 19.84 10.62 2.22
N LEU A 452 20.94 10.81 1.49
CA LEU A 452 21.03 10.47 0.08
C LEU A 452 21.92 9.25 -0.06
N ASP A 453 21.41 8.23 -0.75
CA ASP A 453 22.26 7.13 -1.20
C ASP A 453 23.26 7.64 -2.24
N LYS A 454 24.43 7.03 -2.32
CA LYS A 454 25.47 7.45 -3.26
C LYS A 454 25.20 6.85 -4.63
N THR A 455 25.15 5.53 -4.71
CA THR A 455 25.14 4.80 -5.98
C THR A 455 23.75 4.88 -6.63
N GLY A 456 23.66 5.36 -7.87
CA GLY A 456 22.39 5.47 -8.60
C GLY A 456 21.46 6.60 -8.15
N THR A 457 21.78 7.30 -7.05
CA THR A 457 21.08 8.52 -6.62
C THR A 457 21.95 9.76 -6.82
N LEU A 458 23.15 9.80 -6.26
CA LEU A 458 24.13 10.87 -6.49
C LEU A 458 25.01 10.60 -7.73
N THR A 459 25.25 9.33 -8.05
CA THR A 459 26.08 8.90 -9.17
C THR A 459 25.25 8.27 -10.29
N ALA A 460 25.82 8.16 -11.49
CA ALA A 460 25.16 7.60 -12.67
C ALA A 460 24.83 6.09 -12.58
N GLY A 461 25.32 5.38 -11.56
CA GLY A 461 25.02 3.96 -11.33
C GLY A 461 25.67 2.98 -12.31
N HIS A 462 26.61 3.44 -13.13
CA HIS A 462 27.40 2.59 -14.02
C HIS A 462 28.84 3.12 -14.12
N PRO A 463 29.85 2.23 -14.24
CA PRO A 463 31.23 2.63 -14.37
C PRO A 463 31.48 3.33 -15.71
N ILE A 464 32.33 4.35 -15.68
CA ILE A 464 32.87 5.03 -16.86
C ILE A 464 34.39 5.07 -16.73
N VAL A 465 35.10 5.03 -17.86
CA VAL A 465 36.55 5.22 -17.88
C VAL A 465 36.84 6.69 -17.57
N THR A 466 37.59 6.95 -16.50
CA THR A 466 38.01 8.31 -16.13
C THR A 466 39.40 8.62 -16.64
N ASP A 467 40.33 7.68 -16.48
CA ASP A 467 41.75 7.85 -16.73
C ASP A 467 42.30 6.64 -17.49
N VAL A 468 43.13 6.90 -18.50
CA VAL A 468 43.95 5.89 -19.18
C VAL A 468 45.40 6.32 -18.97
N VAL A 469 46.14 5.56 -18.17
CA VAL A 469 47.52 5.91 -17.81
C VAL A 469 48.46 4.83 -18.36
N PRO A 470 49.11 5.05 -19.51
CA PRO A 470 49.98 4.05 -20.09
C PRO A 470 51.34 3.94 -19.40
N GLY A 471 51.96 2.77 -19.53
CA GLY A 471 53.36 2.56 -19.19
C GLY A 471 54.32 3.21 -20.19
N ALA A 472 55.60 3.29 -19.83
CA ALA A 472 56.62 3.90 -20.69
C ALA A 472 56.68 3.23 -22.07
N GLY A 473 56.50 4.02 -23.13
CA GLY A 473 56.57 3.56 -24.52
C GLY A 473 55.27 3.02 -25.11
N VAL A 474 54.13 3.12 -24.39
CA VAL A 474 52.80 2.76 -24.89
C VAL A 474 51.94 4.03 -25.00
N ASP A 475 51.19 4.16 -26.09
CA ASP A 475 50.23 5.25 -26.29
C ASP A 475 48.89 4.92 -25.61
N ASP A 476 48.20 5.94 -25.09
CA ASP A 476 46.89 5.84 -24.44
C ASP A 476 45.86 5.12 -25.34
N THR A 477 45.85 5.46 -26.64
CA THR A 477 44.94 4.90 -27.63
C THR A 477 45.21 3.42 -27.86
N GLU A 478 46.49 3.07 -27.93
CA GLU A 478 46.92 1.68 -28.15
C GLU A 478 46.65 0.81 -26.92
N LEU A 479 46.91 1.33 -25.72
CA LEU A 479 46.55 0.64 -24.47
C LEU A 479 45.05 0.37 -24.40
N LEU A 480 44.23 1.39 -24.62
CA LEU A 480 42.78 1.26 -24.57
C LEU A 480 42.27 0.31 -25.66
N ARG A 481 42.84 0.37 -26.88
CA ARG A 481 42.51 -0.56 -27.97
C ARG A 481 42.77 -2.00 -27.57
N LEU A 482 43.95 -2.31 -27.03
CA LEU A 482 44.32 -3.67 -26.63
C LEU A 482 43.43 -4.19 -25.50
N VAL A 483 43.22 -3.38 -24.46
CA VAL A 483 42.42 -3.74 -23.28
C VAL A 483 40.94 -3.93 -23.65
N ALA A 484 40.34 -2.98 -24.37
CA ALA A 484 38.95 -3.07 -24.79
C ALA A 484 38.69 -4.23 -25.78
N SER A 485 39.69 -4.60 -26.58
CA SER A 485 39.59 -5.75 -27.50
C SER A 485 39.54 -7.09 -26.77
N VAL A 486 40.30 -7.26 -25.68
CA VAL A 486 40.19 -8.47 -24.84
C VAL A 486 38.86 -8.49 -24.09
N GLU A 487 38.47 -7.37 -23.50
CA GLU A 487 37.21 -7.24 -22.76
C GLU A 487 35.97 -7.34 -23.65
N ALA A 488 36.08 -7.21 -24.97
CA ALA A 488 34.98 -7.42 -25.91
C ALA A 488 34.36 -8.83 -25.82
N ALA A 489 35.12 -9.83 -25.34
CA ALA A 489 34.63 -11.18 -25.10
C ALA A 489 34.12 -11.41 -23.66
N SER A 490 34.10 -10.37 -22.81
CA SER A 490 33.68 -10.40 -21.42
C SER A 490 32.32 -9.71 -21.23
N GLU A 491 31.45 -10.28 -20.39
CA GLU A 491 30.15 -9.67 -20.05
C GLU A 491 30.25 -8.70 -18.85
N HIS A 492 31.45 -8.54 -18.30
CA HIS A 492 31.69 -7.79 -17.07
C HIS A 492 31.38 -6.28 -17.26
N PRO A 493 30.75 -5.59 -16.27
CA PRO A 493 30.40 -4.18 -16.39
C PRO A 493 31.59 -3.25 -16.69
N LEU A 494 32.79 -3.55 -16.15
CA LEU A 494 34.00 -2.78 -16.45
C LEU A 494 34.45 -2.96 -17.90
N GLY A 495 34.34 -4.17 -18.45
CA GLY A 495 34.64 -4.44 -19.86
C GLY A 495 33.71 -3.64 -20.78
N ARG A 496 32.41 -3.60 -20.45
CA ARG A 496 31.43 -2.76 -21.16
C ARG A 496 31.78 -1.27 -21.11
N ALA A 497 32.25 -0.76 -19.98
CA ALA A 497 32.71 0.64 -19.86
C ALA A 497 33.92 0.94 -20.76
N LEU A 498 34.88 0.01 -20.83
CA LEU A 498 36.08 0.12 -21.68
C LEU A 498 35.73 0.10 -23.18
N ILE A 499 34.84 -0.81 -23.59
CA ILE A 499 34.33 -0.89 -24.97
C ILE A 499 33.58 0.39 -25.35
N ALA A 500 32.74 0.91 -24.45
CA ALA A 500 32.00 2.14 -24.68
C ALA A 500 32.93 3.34 -24.86
N ASP A 501 33.94 3.50 -24.00
CA ASP A 501 34.94 4.58 -24.11
C ASP A 501 35.77 4.46 -25.40
N ALA A 502 36.24 3.25 -25.75
CA ALA A 502 36.96 3.01 -27.00
C ALA A 502 36.11 3.37 -28.23
N THR A 503 34.83 2.99 -28.23
CA THR A 503 33.88 3.30 -29.31
C THR A 503 33.62 4.80 -29.40
N GLN A 504 33.43 5.48 -28.27
CA GLN A 504 33.21 6.93 -28.21
C GLN A 504 34.43 7.72 -28.74
N ARG A 505 35.64 7.22 -28.52
CA ARG A 505 36.89 7.79 -29.05
C ARG A 505 37.19 7.39 -30.50
N GLY A 506 36.34 6.56 -31.12
CA GLY A 506 36.52 6.10 -32.50
C GLY A 506 37.66 5.10 -32.69
N ILE A 507 38.03 4.37 -31.63
CA ILE A 507 39.14 3.40 -31.64
C ILE A 507 38.61 2.04 -32.13
N PRO A 508 39.13 1.50 -33.25
CA PRO A 508 38.66 0.22 -33.77
C PRO A 508 39.18 -0.95 -32.92
N LEU A 509 38.24 -1.77 -32.42
CA LEU A 509 38.57 -2.99 -31.69
C LEU A 509 39.12 -4.06 -32.63
N SER A 510 39.98 -4.92 -32.10
CA SER A 510 40.59 -6.03 -32.80
C SER A 510 40.03 -7.37 -32.32
N THR A 511 40.13 -8.39 -33.15
CA THR A 511 39.70 -9.74 -32.80
C THR A 511 40.62 -10.33 -31.73
N VAL A 512 40.03 -10.93 -30.70
CA VAL A 512 40.76 -11.66 -29.65
C VAL A 512 40.81 -13.15 -29.98
N GLU A 513 41.99 -13.73 -29.85
CA GLU A 513 42.22 -15.18 -29.97
C GLU A 513 42.56 -15.78 -28.60
N GLY A 514 42.10 -17.00 -28.34
CA GLY A 514 42.44 -17.74 -27.12
C GLY A 514 42.00 -17.04 -25.82
N PHE A 515 40.84 -16.36 -25.84
CA PHE A 515 40.28 -15.69 -24.67
C PHE A 515 40.11 -16.65 -23.48
N GLN A 516 40.55 -16.22 -22.31
CA GLN A 516 40.37 -16.93 -21.04
C GLN A 516 39.93 -15.95 -19.96
N ALA A 517 38.86 -16.28 -19.25
CA ALA A 517 38.41 -15.54 -18.07
C ALA A 517 38.80 -16.30 -16.80
N SER A 518 39.43 -15.60 -15.87
CA SER A 518 39.71 -16.06 -14.51
C SER A 518 38.79 -15.30 -13.54
N LEU A 519 37.77 -15.98 -13.01
CA LEU A 519 36.85 -15.39 -12.02
C LEU A 519 37.62 -14.78 -10.84
N GLY A 520 37.15 -13.62 -10.35
CA GLY A 520 37.81 -12.87 -9.27
C GLY A 520 39.19 -12.27 -9.59
N ARG A 521 39.67 -12.40 -10.83
CA ARG A 521 41.03 -11.98 -11.21
C ARG A 521 41.05 -11.10 -12.44
N GLY A 522 40.49 -11.54 -13.55
CA GLY A 522 40.57 -10.81 -14.82
C GLY A 522 40.43 -11.70 -16.04
N VAL A 523 40.74 -11.12 -17.20
CA VAL A 523 40.67 -11.76 -18.51
C VAL A 523 42.02 -11.69 -19.23
N GLU A 524 42.31 -12.68 -20.06
CA GLU A 524 43.46 -12.67 -20.95
C GLU A 524 43.12 -13.17 -22.35
N GLY A 525 43.92 -12.75 -23.32
CA GLY A 525 43.79 -13.19 -24.70
C GLY A 525 44.94 -12.68 -25.56
N ILE A 526 44.93 -13.07 -26.84
CA ILE A 526 45.90 -12.61 -27.83
C ILE A 526 45.20 -11.60 -28.75
N VAL A 527 45.72 -10.38 -28.83
CA VAL A 527 45.22 -9.32 -29.70
C VAL A 527 46.37 -8.82 -30.57
N GLY A 528 46.24 -8.92 -31.90
CA GLY A 528 47.29 -8.50 -32.83
C GLY A 528 48.64 -9.22 -32.62
N GLY A 529 48.60 -10.49 -32.19
CA GLY A 529 49.80 -11.28 -31.88
C GLY A 529 50.44 -11.00 -30.51
N GLN A 530 49.89 -10.10 -29.71
CA GLN A 530 50.36 -9.79 -28.36
C GLN A 530 49.46 -10.44 -27.31
N ARG A 531 50.06 -11.04 -26.27
CA ARG A 531 49.30 -11.54 -25.11
C ARG A 531 48.96 -10.38 -24.18
N VAL A 532 47.68 -10.12 -23.99
CA VAL A 532 47.14 -9.04 -23.17
C VAL A 532 46.42 -9.65 -21.97
N LYS A 533 46.71 -9.10 -20.77
CA LYS A 533 46.06 -9.47 -19.51
C LYS A 533 45.43 -8.22 -18.90
N VAL A 534 44.17 -8.32 -18.49
CA VAL A 534 43.39 -7.24 -17.88
C VAL A 534 42.79 -7.77 -16.59
N GLY A 535 43.07 -7.16 -15.44
CA GLY A 535 42.57 -7.67 -14.17
C GLY A 535 43.12 -6.97 -12.95
N THR A 536 42.96 -7.60 -11.79
CA THR A 536 43.40 -7.08 -10.49
C THR A 536 44.93 -7.01 -10.40
N ALA A 537 45.43 -6.02 -9.66
CA ALA A 537 46.87 -5.82 -9.44
C ALA A 537 47.57 -7.10 -8.94
N ALA A 538 46.95 -7.80 -7.98
CA ALA A 538 47.45 -9.05 -7.43
C ALA A 538 47.59 -10.17 -8.49
N TRP A 539 46.70 -10.23 -9.49
CA TRP A 539 46.78 -11.23 -10.55
C TRP A 539 47.81 -10.86 -11.63
N LEU A 540 47.93 -9.56 -11.93
CA LEU A 540 48.92 -9.02 -12.84
C LEU A 540 50.34 -9.04 -12.25
N GLY A 541 50.47 -9.17 -10.92
CA GLY A 541 51.74 -9.21 -10.20
C GLY A 541 52.39 -7.83 -10.04
N ILE A 542 51.57 -6.79 -9.93
CA ILE A 542 51.97 -5.37 -9.78
C ILE A 542 51.51 -4.77 -8.46
#